data_AF-A0A1G1W9B1-F1
#
_entry.id   AF-A0A1G1W9B1-F1
#
_cell.length_a   1.000
_cell.length_b   1.000
_cell.length_c   1.000
_cell.angle_alpha   90.00
_cell.angle_beta   90.00
_cell.angle_gamma   90.00
#
_symmetry.space_group_name_H-M   'P 1'
#
loop_
_entity.id
_entity.type
_entity.pdbx_description
1 polymer ?
#
loop_
_entity_poly.entity_id
_entity_poly.type
_entity_poly.pdbx_seq_one_letter_code
_entity_poly.pdbx_strand_id
1 'polypeptide(L)' 'MERTKSQQINKNKTKAIRIDAGIHQLAKVGAAKAGRSLRSLTEEGLVLVLDSLKERNDEG' A
#
# COMPACT_ATOMS: atom_id res chain seq x y z
N MET A 1 19.59 17.37 23.58
CA MET A 1 19.20 17.10 22.17
C MET A 1 18.86 15.62 22.05
N GLU A 2 17.57 15.30 21.98
CA GLU A 2 17.09 13.93 21.80
C GLU A 2 17.34 13.49 20.36
N ARG A 3 18.09 12.39 20.15
CA ARG A 3 18.26 11.81 18.82
C ARG A 3 16.95 11.12 18.43
N THR A 4 16.26 11.64 17.43
CA THR A 4 15.10 10.98 16.81
C THR A 4 15.51 9.57 16.39
N LYS A 5 14.96 8.56 17.07
CA LYS A 5 15.20 7.15 16.77
C LYS A 5 14.92 6.90 15.28
N SER A 6 15.95 6.52 14.53
CA SER A 6 15.80 5.99 13.19
C SER A 6 14.78 4.85 13.24
N GLN A 7 13.61 5.03 12.64
CA GLN A 7 12.60 3.98 12.57
C GLN A 7 13.16 2.86 11.68
N GLN A 8 13.75 1.86 12.32
CA GLN A 8 14.36 0.73 11.64
C GLN A 8 13.26 -0.06 10.93
N ILE A 9 13.31 -0.09 9.59
CA ILE A 9 12.33 -0.80 8.77
C ILE A 9 12.40 -2.30 9.12
N ASN A 10 11.29 -2.84 9.64
CA ASN A 10 11.20 -4.26 9.96
C ASN A 10 11.00 -5.07 8.68
N LYS A 11 12.05 -5.74 8.21
CA LYS A 11 12.07 -6.54 6.98
C LYS A 11 11.03 -7.69 6.95
N ASN A 12 10.57 -8.16 8.11
CA ASN A 12 9.55 -9.21 8.19
C ASN A 12 8.13 -8.67 8.00
N LYS A 13 7.92 -7.38 8.25
CA LYS A 13 6.61 -6.72 8.15
C LYS A 13 6.51 -5.76 6.96
N THR A 14 7.64 -5.40 6.35
CA THR A 14 7.70 -4.48 5.22
C THR A 14 8.15 -5.22 3.97
N LYS A 15 7.34 -5.16 2.91
CA LYS A 15 7.69 -5.65 1.58
C LYS A 15 7.91 -4.47 0.65
N ALA A 16 9.01 -4.50 -0.09
CA ALA A 16 9.25 -3.56 -1.17
C ALA A 16 8.44 -4.01 -2.39
N ILE A 17 7.69 -3.08 -2.99
CA ILE A 17 6.94 -3.30 -4.21
C ILE A 17 7.49 -2.40 -5.32
N ARG A 18 7.54 -2.92 -6.54
CA ARG A 18 7.85 -2.13 -7.72
C ARG A 18 6.55 -1.78 -8.41
N ILE A 19 6.35 -0.50 -8.67
CA ILE A 19 5.18 0.03 -9.35
C ILE A 19 5.64 1.02 -10.42
N ASP A 20 4.84 1.16 -11.47
CA ASP A 20 5.07 2.16 -12.50
C ASP A 20 5.11 3.58 -11.90
N ALA A 21 5.96 4.44 -12.45
CA ALA A 21 6.20 5.78 -11.94
C ALA A 21 4.95 6.68 -12.08
N GLY A 22 4.22 6.57 -13.20
CA GLY A 22 2.98 7.32 -13.43
C GLY A 22 1.90 6.90 -12.45
N ILE A 23 1.72 5.59 -12.26
CA ILE A 23 0.76 5.05 -11.27
C ILE A 23 1.11 5.50 -9.86
N HIS A 24 2.38 5.46 -9.49
CA HIS A 24 2.84 5.94 -8.18
C HIS A 24 2.50 7.41 -7.95
N GLN A 25 2.67 8.25 -8.97
CA GLN A 25 2.35 9.67 -8.89
C GLN A 25 0.85 9.92 -8.73
N LEU A 26 0.02 9.18 -9.47
CA LEU A 26 -1.43 9.24 -9.33
C LEU A 26 -1.87 8.82 -7.92
N ALA A 27 -1.29 7.75 -7.39
CA ALA A 27 -1.56 7.29 -6.03
C ALA A 27 -1.19 8.35 -4.98
N LYS A 28 -0.07 9.07 -5.16
CA LYS A 28 0.33 10.18 -4.27
C LYS A 28 -0.69 11.31 -4.27
N VAL A 29 -1.14 11.73 -5.45
CA VAL A 29 -2.14 12.79 -5.58
C VAL A 29 -3.46 12.37 -4.95
N GLY A 30 -3.90 11.13 -5.19
CA GLY A 30 -5.10 10.57 -4.56
C GLY A 30 -5.01 10.52 -3.03
N ALA A 31 -3.87 10.04 -2.51
CA ALA A 31 -3.58 10.00 -1.07
C ALA A 31 -3.66 11.38 -0.42
N ALA A 32 -3.00 12.37 -1.04
CA ALA A 32 -2.99 13.74 -0.56
C ALA A 32 -4.40 14.35 -0.55
N LYS A 33 -5.17 14.18 -1.63
CA LYS A 33 -6.55 14.67 -1.73
C LYS A 33 -7.47 14.05 -0.68
N ALA A 34 -7.28 12.76 -0.37
CA ALA A 34 -8.07 12.04 0.61
C ALA A 34 -7.60 12.26 2.07
N GLY A 35 -6.48 12.95 2.30
CA GLY A 35 -5.87 13.06 3.63
C GLY A 35 -5.41 11.71 4.19
N ARG A 36 -5.03 10.77 3.32
CA ARG A 36 -4.66 9.40 3.69
C ARG A 36 -3.21 9.10 3.32
N SER A 37 -2.66 8.05 3.92
CA SER A 37 -1.32 7.56 3.56
C SER A 37 -1.37 6.68 2.30
N LEU A 38 -0.29 6.66 1.53
CA LEU A 38 -0.11 5.70 0.43
C LEU A 38 -0.27 4.26 0.90
N ARG A 39 0.28 3.93 2.07
CA ARG A 39 0.18 2.60 2.66
C ARG A 39 -1.28 2.18 2.86
N SER A 40 -2.09 3.03 3.50
CA SER A 40 -3.50 2.72 3.77
C SER A 40 -4.30 2.51 2.49
N LEU A 41 -4.07 3.33 1.45
CA LEU A 41 -4.75 3.14 0.16
C LEU A 41 -4.32 1.85 -0.53
N THR A 42 -3.03 1.53 -0.45
CA THR A 42 -2.48 0.31 -1.07
C THR A 42 -3.00 -0.94 -0.37
N GLU A 43 -3.07 -0.95 0.96
CA GLU A 43 -3.59 -2.07 1.74
C GLU A 43 -5.08 -2.30 1.48
N GLU A 44 -5.90 -1.25 1.42
CA GLU A 44 -7.32 -1.36 1.10
C GLU A 44 -7.56 -1.88 -0.33
N GLY A 45 -6.86 -1.32 -1.31
CA GLY A 45 -6.94 -1.81 -2.69
C GLY A 45 -6.52 -3.27 -2.82
N LEU A 46 -5.50 -3.70 -2.06
CA LEU A 46 -5.06 -5.10 -2.05
C LEU A 46 -6.14 -6.03 -1.51
N VAL A 47 -6.84 -5.65 -0.44
CA VAL A 47 -7.96 -6.44 0.11
C VAL A 47 -9.05 -6.64 -0.93
N LEU A 48 -9.48 -5.56 -1.58
CA LEU A 48 -10.52 -5.63 -2.63
C LEU A 48 -10.13 -6.57 -3.76
N VAL A 49 -8.89 -6.48 -4.24
CA VAL A 49 -8.39 -7.39 -5.29
C VAL A 49 -8.37 -8.83 -4.80
N LEU A 50 -7.83 -9.09 -3.60
CA LEU A 50 -7.75 -10.44 -3.05
C LEU A 50 -9.13 -11.08 -2.83
N ASP A 51 -10.13 -10.31 -2.42
CA ASP A 51 -11.47 -10.82 -2.23
C ASP A 51 -12.14 -11.13 -3.58
N SER A 52 -11.98 -10.28 -4.59
CA SER A 52 -12.42 -10.60 -5.95
C SER A 52 -11.72 -11.83 -6.55
N LEU A 53 -10.49 -12.14 -6.12
CA LEU A 53 -9.80 -13.36 -6.55
C LEU A 53 -10.40 -14.62 -5.92
N LYS A 54 -10.86 -14.55 -4.66
CA LYS A 54 -11.49 -15.69 -3.97
C LYS A 54 -12.82 -16.04 -4.61
N GLU A 55 -13.66 -15.04 -4.89
CA GLU A 55 -14.97 -15.23 -5.52
C GLU A 55 -14.87 -16.01 -6.85
N ARG A 56 -13.86 -15.70 -7.67
CA ARG A 56 -13.62 -16.42 -8.94
C ARG A 56 -13.13 -17.85 -8.77
N ASN A 57 -12.51 -18.18 -7.64
CA ASN A 57 -12.02 -19.55 -7.36
C ASN A 57 -13.12 -20.43 -6.76
N ASP A 58 -14.13 -19.85 -6.11
CA ASP A 58 -15.27 -20.58 -5.55
C ASP A 58 -16.36 -20.87 -6.61
N GLU A 59 -16.32 -20.20 -7.76
CA GLU A 59 -17.19 -20.43 -8.92
C GLU A 59 -16.64 -21.49 -9.92
N GLY A 60 -15.48 -22.11 -9.62
CA GLY A 60 -14.77 -23.06 -10.49
C GLY A 60 -14.90 -24.52 -10.08
#